data_AF-A0AAW1R0F1-F1
#
_entry.id   AF-A0AAW1R0F1-F1
#
_cell.length_a   1.000
_cell.length_b   1.000
_cell.length_c   1.000
_cell.angle_alpha   90.00
_cell.angle_beta   90.00
_cell.angle_gamma   90.00
#
_symmetry.space_group_name_H-M   'P 1'
#
loop_
_entity.id
_entity.type
_entity.pdbx_description
1 polymer ?
#
loop_
_entity_poly.entity_id
_entity_poly.type
_entity_poly.pdbx_seq_one_letter_code
_entity_poly.pdbx_strand_id
1 'polypeptide(L)'
;MGVNADKWGPGAWRFLHYATLAFPDNPTKGQRKAYAALFHLLPRVLPCSVCRKHLRKSYQASPPVLQSRPQMIRWMEDVHTAINVRLRKKVKRVPVQGRIEAFRKGWRAGLRDLAFSMAFNAPRVTLSNDIVHFLAACRRVAGANSLPAVTHLKTKAGLLNTLSAFFRVSKTSVQAKYRPWLSQKSLVSSNRVWPFTRNRPASASSTRTSSRPSRRRVLHLKIGL
;
A
#
# COMPACT_ATOMS: atom_id res chain seq x y z
N MET A 1 28.94 7.21 -11.52
CA MET A 1 28.51 5.82 -11.22
C MET A 1 27.27 5.80 -10.32
N GLY A 2 26.41 4.80 -10.50
CA GLY A 2 25.19 4.56 -9.73
C GLY A 2 24.24 3.58 -10.43
N VAL A 3 23.30 3.00 -9.69
CA VAL A 3 22.25 2.12 -10.24
C VAL A 3 21.29 2.95 -11.09
N ASN A 4 20.91 2.45 -12.27
CA ASN A 4 19.98 3.11 -13.16
C ASN A 4 18.67 3.48 -12.44
N ALA A 5 18.32 4.77 -12.48
CA ALA A 5 17.16 5.35 -11.83
C ALA A 5 15.83 4.70 -12.24
N ASP A 6 15.74 4.13 -13.44
CA ASP A 6 14.50 3.47 -13.90
C ASP A 6 14.19 2.18 -13.12
N LYS A 7 15.20 1.55 -12.51
CA LYS A 7 15.02 0.31 -11.73
C LYS A 7 14.47 0.56 -10.32
N TRP A 8 14.87 1.65 -9.67
CA TRP A 8 14.51 1.92 -8.26
C TRP A 8 13.66 3.18 -8.07
N GLY A 9 13.75 4.15 -8.98
CA GLY A 9 13.09 5.45 -8.91
C GLY A 9 11.57 5.36 -8.75
N PRO A 10 10.85 4.55 -9.57
CA PRO A 10 9.40 4.37 -9.39
C PRO A 10 9.01 3.78 -8.03
N GLY A 11 9.86 2.94 -7.43
CA GLY A 11 9.65 2.41 -6.08
C GLY A 11 9.85 3.49 -5.01
N ALA A 12 10.96 4.23 -5.10
CA ALA A 12 11.27 5.33 -4.19
C ALA A 12 10.19 6.42 -4.22
N TRP A 13 9.75 6.86 -5.40
CA TRP A 13 8.68 7.86 -5.51
C TRP A 13 7.37 7.37 -4.88
N ARG A 14 6.97 6.11 -5.11
CA ARG A 14 5.79 5.54 -4.46
C ARG A 14 5.91 5.60 -2.94
N PHE A 15 7.06 5.20 -2.39
CA PHE A 15 7.31 5.28 -0.95
C PHE A 15 7.18 6.72 -0.43
N LEU A 16 7.82 7.70 -1.08
CA LEU A 16 7.78 9.10 -0.65
C LEU A 16 6.36 9.67 -0.70
N HIS A 17 5.59 9.38 -1.75
CA HIS A 17 4.18 9.77 -1.84
C HIS A 17 3.33 9.12 -0.73
N TYR A 18 3.56 7.84 -0.40
CA TYR A 18 2.87 7.22 0.74
C TYR A 18 3.30 7.81 2.08
N ALA A 19 4.58 8.15 2.26
CA ALA A 19 5.06 8.79 3.47
C ALA A 19 4.37 10.15 3.69
N THR A 20 4.22 10.97 2.64
CA THR A 20 3.51 12.25 2.74
C THR A 20 2.00 12.08 2.94
N LEU A 21 1.38 11.06 2.35
CA LEU A 21 -0.03 10.71 2.61
C LEU A 21 -0.27 10.30 4.07
N ALA A 22 0.70 9.63 4.70
CA ALA A 22 0.65 9.26 6.11
C ALA A 22 0.99 10.41 7.08
N PHE A 23 1.51 11.54 6.58
CA PHE A 23 1.84 12.70 7.42
C PHE A 23 0.60 13.22 8.14
N PRO A 24 0.65 13.69 9.40
CA PRO A 24 -0.53 14.20 10.10
C PRO A 24 -1.01 15.57 9.58
N ASP A 25 -2.30 15.87 9.75
CA ASP A 25 -2.82 17.22 9.50
C ASP A 25 -2.25 18.23 10.52
N ASN A 26 -2.10 17.80 11.78
CA ASN A 26 -1.52 18.56 12.89
C ASN A 26 -0.28 17.80 13.45
N PRO A 27 0.91 17.98 12.85
CA PRO A 27 2.09 17.19 13.20
C PRO A 27 2.76 17.67 14.50
N THR A 28 3.15 16.73 15.36
CA THR A 28 3.96 17.01 16.55
C THR A 28 5.38 17.48 16.18
N LYS A 29 6.10 18.07 17.13
CA LYS A 29 7.51 18.45 16.93
C LYS A 29 8.38 17.25 16.53
N GLY A 30 8.15 16.08 17.15
CA GLY A 30 8.86 14.84 16.83
C GLY A 30 8.58 14.37 15.40
N GLN A 31 7.32 14.38 14.96
CA GLN A 31 6.95 14.01 13.60
C GLN A 31 7.56 14.97 12.57
N ARG A 32 7.52 16.29 12.80
CA ARG A 32 8.19 17.26 11.94
C ARG A 32 9.68 16.99 11.83
N LYS A 33 10.37 16.74 12.95
CA LYS A 33 11.81 16.42 12.97
C LYS A 33 12.13 15.15 12.18
N ALA A 34 11.33 14.10 12.33
CA ALA A 34 11.52 12.84 11.61
C ALA A 34 11.39 13.01 10.08
N TYR A 35 10.35 13.71 9.63
CA TYR A 35 10.14 13.96 8.20
C TYR A 35 11.19 14.93 7.63
N ALA A 36 11.58 15.95 8.39
CA ALA A 36 12.70 16.83 8.00
C ALA A 36 13.99 16.01 7.79
N ALA A 37 14.31 15.11 8.72
CA ALA A 37 15.48 14.25 8.62
C ALA A 37 15.41 13.33 7.39
N LEU A 38 14.24 12.72 7.12
CA LEU A 38 14.04 11.89 5.93
C LEU A 38 14.40 12.66 4.64
N PHE A 39 13.82 13.83 4.43
CA PHE A 39 14.07 14.60 3.21
C PHE A 39 15.46 15.24 3.18
N HIS A 40 16.05 15.55 4.34
CA HIS A 40 17.43 16.03 4.42
C HIS A 40 18.45 14.94 4.02
N LEU A 41 18.22 13.70 4.44
CA LEU A 41 19.13 12.58 4.21
C LEU A 41 18.93 11.92 2.84
N LEU A 42 17.74 12.00 2.27
CA LEU A 42 17.41 11.34 1.01
C LEU A 42 18.42 11.65 -0.12
N PRO A 43 18.81 12.92 -0.40
CA PRO A 43 19.81 13.23 -1.42
C PRO A 43 21.21 12.70 -1.12
N ARG A 44 21.49 12.23 0.10
CA ARG A 44 22.80 11.62 0.46
C ARG A 44 22.82 10.12 0.16
N VAL A 45 21.68 9.45 0.31
CA VAL A 45 21.59 7.99 0.25
C VAL A 45 21.11 7.43 -1.10
N LEU A 46 20.63 8.28 -2.04
CA LEU A 46 20.19 7.76 -3.35
C LEU A 46 21.33 7.04 -4.08
N PRO A 47 21.07 5.87 -4.71
CA PRO A 47 22.09 5.05 -5.37
C PRO A 47 22.52 5.61 -6.75
N CYS A 48 22.35 6.91 -6.99
CA CYS A 48 22.65 7.59 -8.25
C CYS A 48 23.23 8.98 -7.97
N SER A 49 24.52 9.17 -8.25
CA SER A 49 25.27 10.41 -7.99
C SER A 49 24.66 11.66 -8.64
N VAL A 50 24.24 11.56 -9.90
CA VAL A 50 23.57 12.66 -10.62
C VAL A 50 22.22 12.98 -9.96
N CYS A 51 21.46 11.96 -9.58
CA CYS A 51 20.18 12.10 -8.89
C CYS A 51 20.36 12.79 -7.53
N ARG A 52 21.40 12.43 -6.76
CA ARG A 52 21.77 13.09 -5.50
C ARG A 52 22.02 14.59 -5.69
N LYS A 53 22.86 14.96 -6.66
CA LYS A 53 23.19 16.37 -6.96
C LYS A 53 21.95 17.18 -7.35
N HIS A 54 21.09 16.63 -8.22
CA HIS A 54 19.89 17.33 -8.67
C HIS A 54 18.84 17.42 -7.57
N LEU A 55 18.56 16.34 -6.84
CA LEU A 55 17.57 16.36 -5.77
C LEU A 55 17.98 17.32 -4.65
N ARG A 56 19.28 17.38 -4.31
CA ARG A 56 19.81 18.36 -3.35
C ARG A 56 19.52 19.79 -3.79
N LYS A 57 19.75 20.12 -5.06
CA LYS A 57 19.43 21.46 -5.60
C LYS A 57 17.92 21.73 -5.57
N SER A 58 17.09 20.75 -5.91
CA SER A 58 15.63 20.87 -5.82
C SER A 58 15.17 21.14 -4.39
N TYR A 59 15.72 20.46 -3.39
CA TYR A 59 15.38 20.69 -1.98
C TYR A 59 15.92 22.00 -1.41
N GLN A 60 17.02 22.53 -1.96
CA GLN A 60 17.50 23.87 -1.60
C GLN A 60 16.58 24.97 -2.16
N ALA A 61 16.11 24.80 -3.41
CA ALA A 61 15.19 25.74 -4.04
C ALA A 61 13.76 25.66 -3.49
N SER A 62 13.33 24.46 -3.06
CA SER A 62 12.01 24.20 -2.49
C SER A 62 12.15 23.30 -1.26
N PRO A 63 12.38 23.88 -0.07
CA PRO A 63 12.53 23.12 1.16
C PRO A 63 11.22 22.42 1.57
N PRO A 64 11.29 21.28 2.29
CA PRO A 64 10.11 20.54 2.74
C PRO A 64 9.13 21.38 3.56
N VAL A 65 7.85 21.34 3.20
CA VAL A 65 6.77 22.01 3.94
C VAL A 65 6.17 21.04 4.95
N LEU A 66 6.39 21.31 6.24
CA LEU A 66 6.06 20.40 7.35
C LEU A 66 4.91 20.88 8.25
N GLN A 67 4.04 21.76 7.72
CA GLN A 67 2.95 22.36 8.51
C GLN A 67 1.73 21.45 8.62
N SER A 68 1.34 20.79 7.52
CA SER A 68 0.18 19.89 7.48
C SER A 68 0.27 18.89 6.33
N ARG A 69 -0.52 17.81 6.39
CA ARG A 69 -0.60 16.79 5.33
C ARG A 69 -0.87 17.37 3.94
N PRO A 70 -1.88 18.22 3.70
CA PRO A 70 -2.15 18.73 2.35
C PRO A 70 -0.99 19.53 1.78
N GLN A 71 -0.32 20.34 2.62
CA GLN A 71 0.82 21.14 2.20
C GLN A 71 2.04 20.26 1.86
N MET A 72 2.31 19.25 2.69
CA MET A 72 3.39 18.28 2.44
C MET A 72 3.17 17.51 1.13
N ILE A 73 1.94 17.04 0.89
CA ILE A 73 1.59 16.33 -0.36
C ILE A 73 1.81 17.26 -1.55
N ARG A 74 1.35 18.50 -1.46
CA ARG A 74 1.53 19.48 -2.53
C ARG A 74 3.01 19.71 -2.84
N TRP A 75 3.82 19.95 -1.81
CA TRP A 75 5.26 20.10 -1.94
C TRP A 75 5.92 18.89 -2.64
N MET A 76 5.54 17.67 -2.26
CA MET A 76 6.07 16.45 -2.88
C MET A 76 5.69 16.33 -4.36
N GLU A 77 4.44 16.67 -4.71
CA GLU A 77 3.99 16.70 -6.11
C GLU A 77 4.73 17.77 -6.92
N ASP A 78 4.98 18.94 -6.34
CA ASP A 78 5.70 20.04 -6.99
C ASP A 78 7.16 19.64 -7.27
N VAL A 79 7.85 19.04 -6.30
CA VAL A 79 9.21 18.51 -6.49
C VAL A 79 9.24 17.42 -7.57
N HIS A 80 8.31 16.46 -7.50
CA HIS A 80 8.25 15.35 -8.45
C HIS A 80 7.94 15.87 -9.87
N THR A 81 7.07 16.87 -9.98
CA THR A 81 6.75 17.54 -11.24
C THR A 81 7.96 18.28 -11.80
N ALA A 82 8.68 19.05 -10.99
CA ALA A 82 9.89 19.76 -11.42
C ALA A 82 10.95 18.79 -11.97
N ILE A 83 11.12 17.62 -11.35
CA ILE A 83 12.02 16.58 -11.84
C ILE A 83 11.51 15.97 -13.16
N ASN A 84 10.21 15.70 -13.28
CA ASN A 84 9.64 15.19 -14.54
C ASN A 84 9.82 16.18 -15.69
N VAL A 85 9.59 17.49 -15.46
CA VAL A 85 9.83 18.55 -16.45
C VAL A 85 11.30 18.56 -16.87
N ARG A 86 12.24 18.54 -15.91
CA ARG A 86 13.67 18.47 -16.19
C ARG A 86 14.04 17.25 -17.05
N LEU A 87 13.42 16.10 -16.78
CA LEU A 87 13.66 14.85 -17.50
C LEU A 87 12.81 14.72 -18.78
N ARG A 88 12.05 15.75 -19.16
CA ARG A 88 11.11 15.74 -20.30
C ARG A 88 10.11 14.58 -20.25
N LYS A 89 9.70 14.18 -19.04
CA LYS A 89 8.68 13.16 -18.78
C LYS A 89 7.30 13.80 -18.74
N LYS A 90 6.26 13.02 -19.08
CA LYS A 90 4.86 13.46 -19.00
C LYS A 90 4.52 13.88 -17.57
N VAL A 91 4.07 15.12 -17.39
CA VAL A 91 3.58 15.63 -16.10
C VAL A 91 2.15 15.16 -15.88
N LYS A 92 1.90 14.54 -14.73
CA LYS A 92 0.54 14.17 -14.28
C LYS A 92 0.18 15.08 -13.13
N ARG A 93 -0.76 16.00 -13.35
CA ARG A 93 -1.32 16.81 -12.26
C ARG A 93 -2.43 16.00 -11.59
N VAL A 94 -2.24 15.66 -10.32
CA VAL A 94 -3.26 15.00 -9.50
C VAL A 94 -3.63 15.96 -8.37
N PRO A 95 -4.92 16.32 -8.22
CA PRO A 95 -5.34 17.14 -7.10
C PRO A 95 -4.96 16.49 -5.76
N VAL A 96 -4.44 17.29 -4.82
CA VAL A 96 -4.07 16.83 -3.47
C VAL A 96 -5.22 16.09 -2.80
N GLN A 97 -6.43 16.63 -2.93
CA GLN A 97 -7.64 16.03 -2.36
C GLN A 97 -7.92 14.64 -2.95
N GLY A 98 -7.80 14.48 -4.27
CA GLY A 98 -7.96 13.18 -4.93
C GLY A 98 -6.92 12.14 -4.49
N ARG A 99 -5.68 12.57 -4.19
CA ARG A 99 -4.65 11.68 -3.59
C ARG A 99 -5.04 11.19 -2.20
N ILE A 100 -5.50 12.11 -1.35
CA ILE A 100 -5.93 11.80 0.01
C ILE A 100 -7.13 10.85 -0.03
N GLU A 101 -8.11 11.10 -0.88
CA GLU A 101 -9.29 10.24 -1.03
C GLU A 101 -8.93 8.84 -1.52
N ALA A 102 -8.08 8.74 -2.56
CA ALA A 102 -7.61 7.46 -3.06
C ALA A 102 -6.84 6.67 -1.98
N PHE A 103 -5.98 7.35 -1.22
CA PHE A 103 -5.26 6.75 -0.10
C PHE A 103 -6.21 6.27 1.00
N ARG A 104 -7.19 7.09 1.40
CA ARG A 104 -8.22 6.72 2.40
C ARG A 104 -9.04 5.53 1.94
N LYS A 105 -9.42 5.48 0.65
CA LYS A 105 -10.15 4.35 0.05
C LYS A 105 -9.30 3.07 0.10
N GLY A 106 -8.04 3.14 -0.31
CA GLY A 106 -7.11 2.00 -0.26
C GLY A 106 -6.84 1.51 1.17
N TRP A 107 -6.58 2.43 2.10
CA TRP A 107 -6.41 2.11 3.51
C TRP A 107 -7.65 1.45 4.11
N ARG A 108 -8.84 2.00 3.85
CA ARG A 108 -10.11 1.39 4.29
C ARG A 108 -10.30 -0.01 3.73
N ALA A 109 -9.93 -0.24 2.46
CA ALA A 109 -10.00 -1.57 1.86
C ALA A 109 -9.03 -2.56 2.53
N GLY A 110 -7.79 -2.15 2.82
CA GLY A 110 -6.82 -2.99 3.53
C GLY A 110 -7.24 -3.29 4.98
N LEU A 111 -7.75 -2.28 5.69
CA LEU A 111 -8.28 -2.42 7.05
C LEU A 111 -9.50 -3.35 7.09
N ARG A 112 -10.41 -3.21 6.12
CA ARG A 112 -11.53 -4.13 5.92
C ARG A 112 -11.04 -5.55 5.75
N ASP A 113 -10.05 -5.75 4.89
CA ASP A 113 -9.56 -7.07 4.57
C ASP A 113 -8.87 -7.74 5.77
N LEU A 114 -8.08 -6.98 6.53
CA LEU A 114 -7.50 -7.42 7.80
C LEU A 114 -8.58 -7.76 8.84
N ALA A 115 -9.57 -6.88 9.01
CA ALA A 115 -10.66 -7.06 9.98
C ALA A 115 -11.40 -8.38 9.74
N PHE A 116 -11.79 -8.63 8.49
CA PHE A 116 -12.52 -9.85 8.13
C PHE A 116 -11.63 -11.09 8.24
N SER A 117 -10.36 -11.01 7.82
CA SER A 117 -9.40 -12.10 8.03
C SER A 117 -9.29 -12.49 9.51
N MET A 118 -9.11 -11.52 10.40
CA MET A 118 -9.06 -11.75 11.85
C MET A 118 -10.37 -12.36 12.38
N ALA A 119 -11.53 -11.81 11.98
CA ALA A 119 -12.84 -12.31 12.39
C ALA A 119 -13.12 -13.75 11.93
N PHE A 120 -12.66 -14.14 10.75
CA PHE A 120 -12.79 -15.50 10.24
C PHE A 120 -11.84 -16.49 10.90
N ASN A 121 -10.63 -16.02 11.25
CA ASN A 121 -9.57 -16.84 11.80
C ASN A 121 -9.64 -17.03 13.32
N ALA A 122 -10.29 -16.13 14.07
CA ALA A 122 -10.44 -16.22 15.51
C ALA A 122 -11.14 -17.54 15.95
N PRO A 123 -10.49 -18.39 16.78
CA PRO A 123 -11.01 -19.70 17.20
C PRO A 123 -12.17 -19.60 18.22
N ARG A 124 -12.19 -18.55 19.05
CA ARG A 124 -13.34 -18.11 19.83
C ARG A 124 -13.30 -16.58 19.81
N VAL A 125 -14.41 -15.91 19.54
CA VAL A 125 -14.50 -14.45 19.72
C VAL A 125 -14.63 -14.18 21.21
N THR A 126 -13.61 -14.54 21.99
CA THR A 126 -13.39 -13.86 23.25
C THR A 126 -13.04 -12.44 22.87
N LEU A 127 -13.70 -11.48 23.49
CA LEU A 127 -13.47 -10.05 23.32
C LEU A 127 -12.08 -9.72 23.88
N SER A 128 -11.01 -10.23 23.25
CA SER A 128 -9.66 -9.88 23.65
C SER A 128 -9.49 -8.39 23.43
N ASN A 129 -8.69 -7.76 24.28
CA ASN A 129 -8.36 -6.33 24.18
C ASN A 129 -7.96 -5.95 22.74
N ASP A 130 -7.41 -6.88 21.95
CA ASP A 130 -7.02 -6.68 20.56
C ASP A 130 -8.17 -6.27 19.63
N ILE A 131 -9.38 -6.85 19.77
CA ILE A 131 -10.53 -6.49 18.91
C ILE A 131 -11.05 -5.11 19.29
N VAL A 132 -11.08 -4.78 20.59
CA VAL A 132 -11.49 -3.47 21.08
C VAL A 132 -10.50 -2.40 20.65
N HIS A 133 -9.19 -2.66 20.78
CA HIS A 133 -8.13 -1.78 20.31
C HIS A 133 -8.15 -1.63 18.79
N PHE A 134 -8.41 -2.72 18.05
CA PHE A 134 -8.57 -2.67 16.60
C PHE A 134 -9.74 -1.78 16.19
N LEU A 135 -10.91 -1.92 16.81
CA LEU A 135 -12.07 -1.08 16.53
C LEU A 135 -11.85 0.39 16.96
N ALA A 136 -11.12 0.63 18.04
CA ALA A 136 -10.71 1.96 18.46
C ALA A 136 -9.70 2.60 17.47
N ALA A 137 -8.80 1.81 16.89
CA ALA A 137 -7.92 2.26 15.81
C ALA A 137 -8.71 2.57 14.53
N CYS A 138 -9.69 1.72 14.19
CA CYS A 138 -10.64 1.96 13.09
C CYS A 138 -11.40 3.28 13.28
N ARG A 139 -11.86 3.62 14.50
CA ARG A 139 -12.51 4.91 14.83
C ARG A 139 -11.63 6.11 14.49
N ARG A 140 -10.39 6.09 14.96
CA ARG A 140 -9.43 7.19 14.75
C ARG A 140 -9.12 7.42 13.27
N VAL A 141 -9.01 6.35 12.48
CA VAL A 141 -8.67 6.46 11.06
C VAL A 141 -9.87 6.75 10.17
N ALA A 142 -11.06 6.25 10.53
CA ALA A 142 -12.26 6.45 9.74
C ALA A 142 -12.92 7.83 9.97
N GLY A 143 -12.55 8.55 11.04
CA GLY A 143 -13.24 9.78 11.45
C GLY A 143 -14.73 9.53 11.75
N ALA A 144 -15.08 8.30 12.14
CA ALA A 144 -16.45 7.86 12.34
C ALA A 144 -16.79 7.88 13.83
N ASN A 145 -17.68 8.78 14.23
CA ASN A 145 -18.21 8.89 15.60
C ASN A 145 -19.25 7.80 15.92
N SER A 146 -19.72 7.03 14.94
CA SER A 146 -20.75 6.01 15.12
C SER A 146 -20.22 4.61 14.76
N LEU A 147 -19.59 3.95 15.72
CA LEU A 147 -19.56 2.47 15.74
C LEU A 147 -20.67 1.99 16.68
N PRO A 148 -21.38 0.88 16.33
CA PRO A 148 -22.40 0.30 17.19
C PRO A 148 -21.82 -0.18 18.53
N ALA A 149 -22.67 -0.28 19.55
CA ALA A 149 -22.28 -0.65 20.91
C ALA A 149 -21.53 -2.00 20.96
N VAL A 150 -20.46 -2.05 21.78
CA VAL A 150 -19.52 -3.18 21.93
C VAL A 150 -20.22 -4.48 22.38
N THR A 151 -21.43 -4.37 22.94
CA THR A 151 -22.23 -5.49 23.45
C THR A 151 -22.60 -6.54 22.40
N HIS A 152 -22.71 -6.17 21.12
CA HIS A 152 -23.02 -7.10 20.02
C HIS A 152 -21.81 -7.92 19.52
N LEU A 153 -20.60 -7.66 20.02
CA LEU A 153 -19.37 -8.29 19.52
C LEU A 153 -19.02 -9.62 20.20
N LYS A 154 -19.87 -10.09 21.13
CA LYS A 154 -19.67 -11.35 21.88
C LYS A 154 -19.83 -12.62 21.02
N THR A 155 -20.36 -12.50 19.80
CA THR A 155 -20.52 -13.63 18.86
C THR A 155 -19.81 -13.36 17.54
N LYS A 156 -19.34 -14.43 16.89
CA LYS A 156 -18.74 -14.35 15.54
C LYS A 156 -19.71 -13.75 14.53
N ALA A 157 -21.00 -14.09 14.62
CA ALA A 157 -22.05 -13.49 13.80
C ALA A 157 -22.18 -11.99 14.08
N GLY A 158 -22.22 -11.56 15.35
CA GLY A 158 -22.31 -10.16 15.72
C GLY A 158 -21.12 -9.31 15.29
N LEU A 159 -19.90 -9.85 15.39
CA LEU A 159 -18.68 -9.22 14.85
C LEU A 159 -18.75 -9.05 13.33
N LEU A 160 -19.12 -10.10 12.59
CA LEU A 160 -19.24 -10.03 11.13
C LEU A 160 -20.34 -9.07 10.69
N ASN A 161 -21.48 -9.02 11.38
CA ASN A 161 -22.56 -8.07 11.12
C ASN A 161 -22.07 -6.63 11.29
N THR A 162 -21.34 -6.37 12.39
CA THR A 162 -20.79 -5.05 12.71
C THR A 162 -19.78 -4.61 11.67
N LEU A 163 -18.86 -5.48 11.26
CA LEU A 163 -17.87 -5.19 10.23
C LEU A 163 -18.53 -4.96 8.85
N SER A 164 -19.53 -5.75 8.48
CA SER A 164 -20.29 -5.57 7.24
C SER A 164 -21.02 -4.23 7.20
N ALA A 165 -21.67 -3.84 8.30
CA ALA A 165 -22.31 -2.54 8.43
C ALA A 165 -21.30 -1.39 8.35
N PHE A 166 -20.19 -1.49 9.10
CA PHE A 166 -19.16 -0.46 9.16
C PHE A 166 -18.46 -0.23 7.81
N PHE A 167 -18.07 -1.30 7.12
CA PHE A 167 -17.42 -1.21 5.81
C PHE A 167 -18.41 -1.10 4.64
N ARG A 168 -19.72 -1.10 4.91
CA ARG A 168 -20.80 -1.09 3.91
C ARG A 168 -20.59 -2.16 2.83
N VAL A 169 -20.34 -3.39 3.27
CA VAL A 169 -20.07 -4.53 2.38
C VAL A 169 -20.92 -5.72 2.80
N SER A 170 -21.49 -6.42 1.82
CA SER A 170 -22.31 -7.61 2.08
C SER A 170 -21.47 -8.74 2.66
N LYS A 171 -22.05 -9.47 3.63
CA LYS A 171 -21.43 -10.66 4.24
C LYS A 171 -21.09 -11.70 3.19
N THR A 172 -21.96 -11.87 2.19
CA THR A 172 -21.81 -12.84 1.11
C THR A 172 -20.63 -12.53 0.19
N SER A 173 -20.41 -11.26 -0.17
CA SER A 173 -19.22 -10.85 -0.94
C SER A 173 -17.93 -11.11 -0.18
N VAL A 174 -17.93 -10.83 1.13
CA VAL A 174 -16.78 -11.07 1.99
C VAL A 174 -16.52 -12.56 2.15
N GLN A 175 -17.55 -13.34 2.50
CA GLN A 175 -17.43 -14.79 2.62
C GLN A 175 -16.93 -15.42 1.32
N ALA A 176 -17.42 -14.98 0.16
CA ALA A 176 -16.93 -15.45 -1.14
C ALA A 176 -15.44 -15.13 -1.35
N LYS A 177 -15.00 -13.90 -1.05
CA LYS A 177 -13.60 -13.48 -1.16
C LYS A 177 -12.67 -14.27 -0.24
N TYR A 178 -13.11 -14.59 0.98
CA TYR A 178 -12.30 -15.31 1.98
C TYR A 178 -12.58 -16.83 2.01
N ARG A 179 -13.51 -17.33 1.20
CA ARG A 179 -13.88 -18.76 1.12
C ARG A 179 -12.69 -19.68 0.87
N PRO A 180 -11.76 -19.37 -0.06
CA PRO A 180 -10.59 -20.22 -0.30
C PRO A 180 -9.67 -20.34 0.91
N TRP A 181 -9.57 -19.27 1.72
CA TRP A 181 -8.81 -19.25 2.97
C TRP A 181 -9.52 -20.01 4.10
N LEU A 182 -10.85 -19.93 4.14
CA LEU A 182 -11.68 -20.64 5.12
C LEU A 182 -11.71 -22.15 4.88
N SER A 183 -11.72 -22.60 3.61
CA SER A 183 -11.70 -24.02 3.25
C SER A 183 -10.35 -24.69 3.45
N GLN A 184 -9.25 -23.92 3.52
CA GLN A 184 -7.92 -24.46 3.81
C GLN A 184 -7.71 -24.82 5.29
N LYS A 185 -8.65 -24.49 6.19
CA LYS A 185 -8.55 -24.82 7.62
C LYS A 185 -8.59 -26.33 7.93
N SER A 186 -9.02 -27.19 7.01
CA SER A 186 -8.90 -28.66 7.19
C SER A 186 -7.46 -29.17 7.09
N LEU A 187 -6.51 -28.38 6.59
CA LEU A 187 -5.10 -28.76 6.46
C LEU A 187 -4.21 -28.32 7.65
N VAL A 188 -4.72 -27.41 8.50
CA VAL A 188 -3.96 -26.78 9.60
C VAL A 188 -4.04 -27.58 10.92
N SER A 189 -4.74 -28.71 10.94
CA SER A 189 -4.62 -29.69 12.05
C SER A 189 -3.34 -30.52 11.98
N SER A 190 -2.58 -30.46 10.88
CA SER A 190 -1.25 -31.04 10.80
C SER A 190 -0.19 -29.95 10.98
N ASN A 191 0.66 -30.08 12.00
CA ASN A 191 1.82 -29.23 12.33
C ASN A 191 2.84 -29.15 11.18
N ARG A 192 2.49 -28.54 10.04
CA ARG A 192 3.43 -28.24 8.96
C ARG A 192 3.64 -26.74 8.84
N VAL A 193 4.85 -26.34 9.22
CA VAL A 193 5.42 -25.01 9.04
C VAL A 193 5.25 -24.57 7.57
N TRP A 194 4.79 -23.33 7.38
CA TRP A 194 4.59 -22.69 6.09
C TRP A 194 5.85 -22.74 5.20
N PRO A 195 5.79 -23.28 3.97
CA PRO A 195 6.87 -23.08 3.01
C PRO A 195 6.65 -21.75 2.29
N PHE A 196 7.30 -20.69 2.77
CA PHE A 196 7.50 -19.48 1.97
C PHE A 196 8.61 -19.75 0.94
N THR A 197 8.35 -20.61 -0.05
CA THR A 197 9.28 -20.87 -1.15
C THR A 197 8.60 -20.70 -2.49
N ARG A 198 8.91 -19.56 -3.12
CA ARG A 198 8.94 -19.25 -4.56
C ARG A 198 8.07 -20.12 -5.47
N ASN A 199 7.06 -19.49 -6.07
CA ASN A 199 6.54 -19.90 -7.38
C ASN A 199 7.72 -19.94 -8.38
N ARG A 200 8.24 -21.14 -8.64
CA ARG A 200 9.01 -21.46 -9.84
C ARG A 200 8.04 -22.22 -10.75
N PRO A 201 7.78 -21.77 -11.99
CA PRO A 201 6.95 -22.54 -12.89
C PRO A 201 7.64 -23.88 -13.18
N ALA A 202 6.85 -24.95 -13.18
CA ALA A 202 7.29 -26.33 -13.35
C ALA A 202 8.17 -26.47 -14.61
N SER A 203 9.35 -27.05 -14.42
CA SER A 203 10.16 -27.61 -15.50
C SER A 203 9.42 -28.79 -16.12
N ALA A 204 8.89 -28.61 -17.32
CA ALA A 204 8.47 -29.72 -18.17
C ALA A 204 9.72 -30.49 -18.61
N SER A 205 9.75 -31.76 -18.26
CA SER A 205 10.74 -32.76 -18.64
C SER A 205 10.84 -32.88 -20.16
N SER A 206 12.08 -32.99 -20.63
CA SER A 206 12.49 -33.22 -22.01
C SER A 206 11.87 -34.49 -22.61
N THR A 207 11.22 -34.36 -23.76
CA THR A 207 11.27 -35.39 -24.80
C THR A 207 11.77 -34.74 -26.08
N ARG A 208 12.78 -35.39 -26.64
CA ARG A 208 13.60 -34.97 -27.78
C ARG A 208 12.99 -35.56 -29.05
N THR A 209 12.47 -34.73 -29.95
CA THR A 209 12.38 -35.08 -31.38
C THR A 209 12.55 -33.83 -32.25
N SER A 210 13.21 -34.07 -33.38
CA SER A 210 13.84 -33.13 -34.30
C SER A 210 12.87 -32.45 -35.28
N SER A 211 13.12 -31.17 -35.59
CA SER A 211 13.29 -30.62 -36.96
C SER A 211 13.04 -29.10 -36.99
N ARG A 212 13.92 -28.36 -37.70
CA ARG A 212 13.80 -26.94 -38.11
C ARG A 212 13.23 -26.90 -39.54
N PRO A 213 12.98 -25.72 -40.18
CA PRO A 213 12.62 -24.39 -39.68
C PRO A 213 11.42 -23.75 -40.47
N SER A 214 10.85 -22.63 -40.01
CA SER A 214 10.79 -21.36 -40.78
C SER A 214 9.75 -20.34 -40.27
N ARG A 215 10.02 -19.09 -40.64
CA ARG A 215 9.15 -17.90 -40.74
C ARG A 215 8.95 -17.01 -39.50
N ARG A 216 9.67 -15.88 -39.59
CA ARG A 216 9.40 -14.58 -38.95
C ARG A 216 7.90 -14.24 -38.94
N ARG A 217 7.43 -13.69 -37.83
CA ARG A 217 6.39 -12.66 -37.85
C ARG A 217 6.55 -11.72 -36.67
N VAL A 218 6.83 -10.47 -36.99
CA VAL A 218 6.81 -9.31 -36.10
C VAL A 218 5.35 -8.98 -35.79
N LEU A 219 4.99 -8.83 -34.51
CA LEU A 219 3.71 -8.24 -34.12
C LEU A 219 3.92 -7.25 -32.95
N HIS A 220 3.66 -5.99 -33.26
CA HIS A 220 3.51 -4.89 -32.32
C HIS A 220 2.36 -5.16 -31.34
N LEU A 221 2.58 -4.91 -30.05
CA LEU A 221 1.49 -4.78 -29.08
C LEU A 221 1.34 -3.32 -28.62
N LYS A 222 0.21 -2.73 -29.00
CA LYS A 222 -0.30 -1.43 -28.54
C LYS A 222 -0.68 -1.54 -27.06
N ILE A 223 -0.29 -0.53 -26.27
CA ILE A 223 -0.72 -0.34 -24.88
C ILE A 223 -1.96 0.56 -24.90
N GLY A 224 -3.08 0.03 -24.40
CA GLY A 224 -4.32 0.77 -24.17
C GLY A 224 -4.25 1.63 -22.90
N LEU A 225 -4.85 2.81 -23.00
CA LEU A 225 -4.98 3.87 -21.99
C LEU A 225 -5.83 3.46 -20.78
#